data_AF-A0A2G6IBI4-F1
#
_entry.id   AF-A0A2G6IBI4-F1
#
_cell.length_a   1.000
_cell.length_b   1.000
_cell.length_c   1.000
_cell.angle_alpha   90.00
_cell.angle_beta   90.00
_cell.angle_gamma   90.00
#
_symmetry.space_group_name_H-M   'P 1'
#
loop_
_entity.id
_entity.type
_entity.pdbx_description
1 polymer ?
#
loop_
_entity_poly.entity_id
_entity_poly.type
_entity_poly.pdbx_seq_one_letter_code
_entity_poly.pdbx_strand_id
1 'polypeptide(L)'
;MRIAIRTEDAERIITESYAGASKPLTKTTSVRNPHDLQSWRSSPRGERRADTARKFAAVRFYLELASHSLEPLPSNSFPAVFDLADGRRRYPDKGLIKSLLDGEDGELVSGQTINDELVFVLTPSGQAKFERRQS
;
A
#
# COMPACT_ATOMS: atom_id res chain seq x y z
N MET A 1 6.42 9.91 3.41
CA MET A 1 5.29 10.53 4.11
C MET A 1 5.40 10.18 5.58
N ARG A 2 5.32 11.16 6.49
CA ARG A 2 5.53 10.91 7.93
C ARG A 2 4.28 10.34 8.60
N ILE A 3 4.44 9.20 9.27
CA ILE A 3 3.37 8.49 9.96
C ILE A 3 3.64 8.51 11.48
N ALA A 4 2.62 8.84 12.26
CA ALA A 4 2.71 9.05 13.71
C ALA A 4 2.93 7.77 14.55
N ILE A 5 2.83 6.59 13.95
CA ILE A 5 2.99 5.30 14.65
C ILE A 5 4.40 4.73 14.48
N ARG A 6 4.83 3.96 15.48
CA ARG A 6 6.14 3.30 15.50
C ARG A 6 6.10 1.97 14.73
N THR A 7 7.28 1.43 14.40
CA THR A 7 7.37 0.12 13.74
C THR A 7 6.72 -0.99 14.55
N GLU A 8 6.90 -0.99 15.88
CA GLU A 8 6.35 -2.02 16.77
C GLU A 8 4.81 -2.07 16.67
N ASP A 9 4.16 -0.91 16.65
CA ASP A 9 2.71 -0.81 16.52
C ASP A 9 2.23 -1.22 15.13
N ALA A 10 2.93 -0.79 14.08
CA ALA A 10 2.64 -1.24 12.71
C ALA A 10 2.76 -2.77 12.57
N GLU A 11 3.77 -3.38 13.18
CA GLU A 11 3.96 -4.84 13.18
C GLU A 11 2.88 -5.57 13.99
N ARG A 12 2.39 -4.97 15.07
CA ARG A 12 1.26 -5.49 15.86
C ARG A 12 -0.04 -5.45 15.05
N ILE A 13 -0.36 -4.33 14.41
CA ILE A 13 -1.52 -4.21 13.51
C ILE A 13 -1.46 -5.27 12.39
N ILE A 14 -0.28 -5.49 11.79
CA ILE A 14 -0.08 -6.58 10.80
C ILE A 14 -0.39 -7.93 11.44
N THR A 15 0.17 -8.23 12.62
CA THR A 15 0.03 -9.54 13.24
C THR A 15 -1.42 -9.84 13.63
N GLU A 16 -2.16 -8.83 14.08
CA GLU A 16 -3.57 -8.96 14.50
C GLU A 16 -4.54 -9.01 13.32
N SER A 17 -4.25 -8.28 12.24
CA SER A 17 -5.21 -8.05 11.13
C SER A 17 -4.84 -8.77 9.83
N TYR A 18 -3.66 -9.38 9.72
CA TYR A 18 -3.16 -9.98 8.49
C TYR A 18 -2.89 -11.49 8.62
N ALA A 19 -3.80 -12.30 8.10
CA ALA A 19 -3.66 -13.77 8.08
C ALA A 19 -2.73 -14.30 6.94
N GLY A 20 -2.06 -13.43 6.18
CA GLY A 20 -1.24 -13.83 5.03
C GLY A 20 0.19 -14.25 5.43
N ALA A 21 0.77 -15.18 4.66
CA ALA A 21 2.11 -15.74 4.95
C ALA A 21 3.27 -14.75 4.77
N SER A 22 3.08 -13.67 3.99
CA SER A 22 4.12 -12.66 3.72
C SER A 22 3.64 -11.28 4.14
N LYS A 23 4.41 -10.60 5.01
CA LYS A 23 4.05 -9.29 5.56
C LYS A 23 3.76 -8.26 4.43
N PRO A 24 2.73 -7.42 4.56
CA PRO A 24 2.39 -6.42 3.55
C PRO A 24 3.40 -5.26 3.50
N LEU A 25 4.17 -5.04 4.56
CA LEU A 25 5.29 -4.09 4.57
C LEU A 25 6.63 -4.80 4.45
N THR A 26 7.49 -4.22 3.64
CA THR A 26 8.89 -4.63 3.50
C THR A 26 9.82 -3.61 4.15
N LYS A 27 10.92 -4.10 4.75
CA LYS A 27 12.02 -3.25 5.27
C LYS A 27 12.89 -2.69 4.14
N THR A 28 12.91 -3.38 3.02
CA THR A 28 13.70 -3.08 1.83
C THR A 28 12.77 -3.17 0.62
N THR A 29 12.76 -2.14 -0.21
CA THR A 29 11.99 -2.18 -1.46
C THR A 29 12.88 -2.62 -2.63
N SER A 30 12.33 -3.45 -3.50
CA SER A 30 12.94 -3.76 -4.81
C SER A 30 12.62 -2.69 -5.87
N VAL A 31 11.88 -1.64 -5.49
CA VAL A 31 11.62 -0.46 -6.31
C VAL A 31 12.84 0.44 -6.27
N ARG A 32 13.47 0.68 -7.43
CA ARG A 32 14.68 1.54 -7.51
C ARG A 32 14.42 2.97 -7.06
N ASN A 33 13.29 3.54 -7.50
CA ASN A 33 12.85 4.87 -7.09
C ASN A 33 11.39 4.80 -6.60
N PRO A 34 11.17 4.73 -5.28
CA PRO A 34 9.82 4.62 -4.71
C PRO A 34 8.90 5.82 -4.99
N HIS A 35 9.46 6.98 -5.36
CA HIS A 35 8.70 8.18 -5.68
C HIS A 35 8.31 8.25 -7.18
N ASP A 36 8.82 7.34 -8.00
CA ASP A 36 8.50 7.24 -9.42
C ASP A 36 7.49 6.11 -9.68
N LEU A 37 6.31 6.47 -10.19
CA LEU A 37 5.25 5.52 -10.51
C LEU A 37 5.70 4.43 -11.50
N GLN A 38 6.55 4.77 -12.47
CA GLN A 38 7.02 3.78 -13.46
C GLN A 38 7.90 2.70 -12.83
N SER A 39 8.67 3.06 -11.81
CA SER A 39 9.47 2.12 -11.03
C SER A 39 8.60 1.05 -10.32
N TRP A 40 7.35 1.37 -9.95
CA TRP A 40 6.40 0.41 -9.38
C TRP A 40 5.78 -0.52 -10.42
N ARG A 41 5.53 -0.03 -11.64
CA ARG A 41 5.03 -0.84 -12.77
C ARG A 41 6.09 -1.79 -13.34
N SER A 42 7.37 -1.45 -13.17
CA SER A 42 8.50 -2.23 -13.70
C SER A 42 8.64 -3.65 -13.11
N SER A 43 9.15 -4.60 -13.93
CA SER A 43 9.46 -6.03 -13.63
C SER A 43 8.32 -7.06 -13.89
N PRO A 44 8.62 -8.32 -14.27
CA PRO A 44 7.68 -9.21 -14.96
C PRO A 44 7.06 -10.33 -14.12
N ARG A 45 7.14 -10.30 -12.77
CA ARG A 45 6.50 -11.34 -11.96
C ARG A 45 5.02 -11.03 -11.80
N GLY A 46 4.19 -11.70 -12.61
CA GLY A 46 2.74 -11.72 -12.41
C GLY A 46 2.40 -12.31 -11.05
N GLU A 47 1.59 -11.59 -10.28
CA GLU A 47 1.05 -12.11 -9.04
C GLU A 47 0.08 -13.26 -9.36
N ARG A 48 0.14 -14.36 -8.61
CA ARG A 48 -0.75 -15.51 -8.85
C ARG A 48 -2.18 -15.13 -8.43
N ARG A 49 -3.17 -15.52 -9.24
CA ARG A 49 -4.62 -15.26 -9.06
C ARG A 49 -5.21 -15.56 -7.67
N ALA A 50 -4.54 -16.36 -6.83
CA ALA A 50 -5.07 -16.86 -5.56
C ALA A 50 -5.01 -15.88 -4.37
N ASP A 51 -4.54 -14.63 -4.54
CA ASP A 51 -4.19 -13.75 -3.42
C ASP A 51 -5.21 -12.64 -3.11
N THR A 52 -6.49 -12.76 -3.52
CA THR A 52 -7.50 -11.71 -3.31
C THR A 52 -7.68 -11.35 -1.83
N ALA A 53 -7.75 -12.33 -0.92
CA ALA A 53 -7.86 -12.05 0.52
C ALA A 53 -6.65 -11.24 1.04
N ARG A 54 -5.46 -11.56 0.54
CA ARG A 54 -4.23 -10.84 0.85
C ARG A 54 -4.24 -9.41 0.33
N LYS A 55 -4.74 -9.17 -0.90
CA LYS A 55 -4.91 -7.81 -1.44
C LYS A 55 -5.81 -6.97 -0.55
N PHE A 56 -6.96 -7.51 -0.15
CA PHE A 56 -7.89 -6.81 0.73
C PHE A 56 -7.26 -6.48 2.08
N ALA A 57 -6.62 -7.45 2.73
CA ALA A 57 -5.96 -7.23 4.01
C ALA A 57 -4.82 -6.21 3.90
N ALA A 58 -4.00 -6.28 2.84
CA ALA A 58 -2.91 -5.35 2.63
C ALA A 58 -3.39 -3.91 2.35
N VAL A 59 -4.39 -3.73 1.46
CA VAL A 59 -4.93 -2.40 1.16
C VAL A 59 -5.56 -1.77 2.40
N ARG A 60 -6.37 -2.54 3.16
CA ARG A 60 -6.92 -2.07 4.44
C ARG A 60 -5.82 -1.63 5.39
N PHE A 61 -4.79 -2.45 5.53
CA PHE A 61 -3.65 -2.15 6.38
C PHE A 61 -2.91 -0.87 5.92
N TYR A 62 -2.69 -0.68 4.62
CA TYR A 62 -2.04 0.54 4.12
C TYR A 62 -2.86 1.80 4.39
N LEU A 63 -4.18 1.73 4.22
CA LEU A 63 -5.10 2.82 4.51
C LEU A 63 -5.16 3.13 6.01
N GLU A 64 -5.17 2.10 6.85
CA GLU A 64 -5.09 2.25 8.31
C GLU A 64 -3.79 2.95 8.71
N LEU A 65 -2.65 2.52 8.16
CA LEU A 65 -1.36 3.18 8.40
C LEU A 65 -1.37 4.65 7.94
N ALA A 66 -1.91 4.92 6.76
CA ALA A 66 -2.03 6.25 6.19
C ALA A 66 -2.97 7.17 7.00
N SER A 67 -3.95 6.62 7.72
CA SER A 67 -4.82 7.40 8.61
C SER A 67 -4.08 8.04 9.79
N HIS A 68 -2.88 7.53 10.11
CA HIS A 68 -1.96 8.12 11.09
C HIS A 68 -0.94 9.08 10.48
N SER A 69 -1.11 9.49 9.21
CA SER A 69 -0.25 10.49 8.58
C SER A 69 -0.30 11.82 9.33
N LEU A 70 0.86 12.45 9.51
CA LEU A 70 0.94 13.81 10.07
C LEU A 70 0.58 14.87 9.02
N GLU A 71 0.68 14.52 7.74
CA GLU A 71 0.31 15.37 6.62
C GLU A 71 -1.07 14.96 6.08
N PRO A 72 -1.91 15.91 5.64
CA PRO A 72 -3.17 15.59 4.99
C PRO A 72 -2.95 14.74 3.74
N LEU A 73 -3.68 13.63 3.65
CA LEU A 73 -3.73 12.76 2.48
C LEU A 73 -5.12 12.81 1.84
N PRO A 74 -5.24 12.61 0.52
CA PRO A 74 -6.53 12.38 -0.11
C PRO A 74 -7.26 11.20 0.57
N SER A 75 -8.60 11.26 0.60
CA SER A 75 -9.39 10.12 1.06
C SER A 75 -9.05 8.85 0.28
N ASN A 76 -9.09 7.70 0.96
CA ASN A 76 -8.80 6.40 0.36
C ASN A 76 -7.43 6.32 -0.34
N SER A 77 -6.40 6.91 0.28
CA SER A 77 -5.04 6.91 -0.25
C SER A 77 -3.99 6.50 0.78
N PHE A 78 -2.83 6.08 0.29
CA PHE A 78 -1.67 5.72 1.11
C PHE A 78 -0.36 6.00 0.36
N PRO A 79 0.72 6.38 1.07
CA PRO A 79 1.99 6.72 0.45
C PRO A 79 2.78 5.48 -0.03
N ALA A 80 3.65 5.69 -1.02
CA ALA A 80 4.61 4.70 -1.47
C ALA A 80 5.76 4.47 -0.46
N VAL A 81 5.99 5.44 0.44
CA VAL A 81 6.98 5.38 1.51
C VAL A 81 6.34 5.80 2.83
N PHE A 82 6.25 4.85 3.76
CA PHE A 82 5.84 5.12 5.13
C PHE A 82 7.08 5.41 5.97
N ASP A 83 7.26 6.66 6.37
CA ASP A 83 8.31 7.09 7.29
C ASP A 83 7.73 7.07 8.72
N LEU A 84 7.99 5.99 9.46
CA LEU A 84 7.38 5.74 10.76
C LEU A 84 8.01 6.59 11.87
N ALA A 85 7.31 6.78 12.98
CA ALA A 85 7.70 7.69 14.07
C ALA A 85 9.11 7.44 14.65
N ASP A 86 9.60 6.19 14.57
CA ASP A 86 10.94 5.78 14.98
C ASP A 86 12.03 6.00 13.92
N GLY A 87 11.69 6.69 12.82
CA GLY A 87 12.59 6.99 11.70
C GLY A 87 12.79 5.83 10.72
N ARG A 88 12.05 4.73 10.89
CA ARG A 88 12.17 3.57 9.99
C ARG A 88 11.25 3.74 8.80
N ARG A 89 11.84 3.59 7.61
CA ARG A 89 11.08 3.53 6.36
C ARG A 89 10.53 2.13 6.11
N ARG A 90 9.31 2.08 5.61
CA ARG A 90 8.61 0.87 5.17
C ARG A 90 7.94 1.12 3.83
N TYR A 91 7.83 0.06 3.05
CA TYR A 91 7.29 0.12 1.70
C TYR A 91 6.20 -0.94 1.51
N PRO A 92 5.11 -0.61 0.80
CA PRO A 92 4.18 -1.62 0.31
C PRO A 92 4.87 -2.73 -0.47
N ASP A 93 4.26 -3.92 -0.50
CA ASP A 93 4.69 -5.00 -1.40
C ASP A 93 4.58 -4.56 -2.87
N LYS A 94 5.72 -4.55 -3.59
CA LYS A 94 5.78 -4.14 -5.00
C LYS A 94 4.90 -4.99 -5.91
N GLY A 95 4.89 -6.31 -5.73
CA GLY A 95 4.11 -7.22 -6.56
C GLY A 95 2.61 -6.96 -6.40
N LEU A 96 2.20 -6.73 -5.16
CA LEU A 96 0.83 -6.37 -4.82
C LEU A 96 0.44 -5.01 -5.42
N ILE A 97 1.24 -3.96 -5.22
CA ILE A 97 0.97 -2.64 -5.79
C ILE A 97 0.88 -2.69 -7.30
N LYS A 98 1.79 -3.41 -7.96
CA LYS A 98 1.72 -3.60 -9.41
C LYS A 98 0.41 -4.26 -9.83
N SER A 99 -0.05 -5.28 -9.09
CA SER A 99 -1.32 -5.94 -9.37
C SER A 99 -2.54 -5.01 -9.21
N LEU A 100 -2.43 -3.97 -8.39
CA LEU A 100 -3.49 -2.97 -8.20
C LEU A 100 -3.43 -1.89 -9.30
N LEU A 101 -2.25 -1.58 -9.82
CA LEU A 101 -2.05 -0.62 -10.91
C LEU A 101 -2.45 -1.23 -12.27
N ASP A 102 -1.96 -2.43 -12.58
CA ASP A 102 -1.99 -3.03 -13.93
C ASP A 102 -2.58 -4.46 -13.93
N GLY A 103 -3.41 -4.80 -12.95
CA GLY A 103 -3.97 -6.15 -12.80
C GLY A 103 -5.12 -6.47 -13.76
N GLU A 104 -5.50 -7.76 -13.80
CA GLU A 104 -6.67 -8.25 -14.57
C GLU A 104 -8.00 -7.62 -14.10
N ASP A 105 -8.03 -7.12 -12.86
CA ASP A 105 -9.18 -6.45 -12.24
C ASP A 105 -9.35 -4.99 -12.69
N GLY A 106 -8.51 -4.52 -13.62
CA GLY A 106 -8.37 -3.11 -13.97
C GLY A 106 -7.54 -2.32 -12.97
N GLU A 107 -7.41 -1.02 -13.22
CA GLU A 107 -6.70 -0.09 -12.33
C GLU A 107 -7.52 0.15 -11.05
N LEU A 108 -7.12 -0.49 -9.95
CA LEU A 108 -7.74 -0.35 -8.63
C LEU A 108 -7.10 0.76 -7.80
N VAL A 109 -5.86 1.13 -8.11
CA VAL A 109 -5.19 2.32 -7.55
C VAL A 109 -4.55 3.11 -8.68
N SER A 110 -4.51 4.42 -8.54
CA SER A 110 -3.71 5.31 -9.40
C SER A 110 -2.61 5.97 -8.58
N GLY A 111 -1.55 6.43 -9.25
CA GLY A 111 -0.47 7.19 -8.61
C GLY A 111 -0.68 8.69 -8.74
N GLN A 112 -0.45 9.42 -7.65
CA GLN A 112 -0.44 10.89 -7.61
C GLN A 112 0.78 11.38 -6.84
N THR A 113 1.36 12.51 -7.25
CA THR A 113 2.46 13.14 -6.51
C THR A 113 1.91 14.23 -5.60
N ILE A 114 2.22 14.16 -4.31
CA ILE A 114 1.83 15.13 -3.27
C ILE A 114 3.08 15.45 -2.46
N ASN A 115 3.49 16.71 -2.38
CA ASN A 115 4.70 17.13 -1.65
C ASN A 115 5.95 16.30 -2.04
N ASP A 116 6.16 16.08 -3.34
CA ASP A 116 7.24 15.23 -3.89
C ASP A 116 7.23 13.75 -3.45
N GLU A 117 6.12 13.31 -2.85
CA GLU A 117 5.87 11.94 -2.46
C GLU A 117 4.86 11.28 -3.40
N LEU A 118 5.16 10.04 -3.81
CA LEU A 118 4.19 9.24 -4.53
C LEU A 118 3.15 8.70 -3.56
N VAL A 119 1.88 8.96 -3.85
CA VAL A 119 0.71 8.48 -3.13
C VAL A 119 -0.13 7.63 -4.06
N PHE A 120 -0.56 6.46 -3.58
CA PHE A 120 -1.51 5.60 -4.26
C PHE A 120 -2.92 5.93 -3.78
N VAL A 121 -3.81 6.22 -4.72
CA VAL A 121 -5.21 6.58 -4.44
C VAL A 121 -6.11 5.48 -4.99
N LEU A 122 -7.07 4.98 -4.20
CA LEU A 122 -8.07 4.04 -4.72
C LEU A 122 -8.88 4.72 -5.83
N THR A 123 -8.92 4.09 -7.00
CA THR A 123 -9.83 4.49 -8.09
C THR A 123 -11.29 4.19 -7.69
N PRO A 124 -12.31 4.70 -8.42
CA PRO A 124 -13.69 4.33 -8.15
C PRO A 124 -13.92 2.80 -8.15
N SER A 125 -13.26 2.07 -9.06
CA SER A 125 -13.28 0.61 -9.09
C SER A 125 -12.61 -0.01 -7.87
N GLY A 126 -11.47 0.56 -7.43
CA GLY A 126 -10.79 0.18 -6.20
C GLY A 126 -11.67 0.34 -4.95
N GLN A 127 -12.27 1.52 -4.79
CA GLN A 127 -13.18 1.83 -3.68
C GLN A 127 -14.34 0.85 -3.66
N ALA A 128 -15.07 0.71 -4.78
CA ALA A 128 -16.16 -0.24 -4.88
C ALA A 128 -15.75 -1.68 -4.56
N LYS A 129 -14.52 -2.08 -4.90
CA LYS A 129 -14.02 -3.43 -4.60
C LYS A 129 -13.69 -3.60 -3.13
N PHE A 130 -12.98 -2.65 -2.52
CA PHE A 130 -12.48 -2.77 -1.15
C PHE A 130 -13.49 -2.32 -0.06
N GLU A 131 -14.51 -1.54 -0.42
CA GLU A 131 -15.62 -1.15 0.48
C GLU A 131 -16.72 -2.22 0.58
N ARG A 132 -17.05 -2.93 -0.51
CA ARG A 132 -18.13 -3.96 -0.56
C ARG A 132 -17.94 -5.18 0.35
N ARG A 133 -16.82 -5.31 1.07
CA ARG A 133 -16.59 -6.38 2.05
C ARG A 133 -16.64 -5.89 3.51
N GLN A 134 -17.10 -4.65 3.75
CA GLN A 134 -17.36 -4.12 5.10
C GLN A 134 -18.79 -4.41 5.61
N SER A 135 -19.67 -4.92 4.75
CA SER A 135 -21.07 -5.30 5.07
C SER A 135 -21.25 -6.80 5.23
#